data_AF-A0A2W7ALY5-F1
#
_entry.id   AF-A0A2W7ALY5-F1
#
_cell.length_a   1.000
_cell.length_b   1.000
_cell.length_c   1.000
_cell.angle_alpha   90.00
_cell.angle_beta   90.00
_cell.angle_gamma   90.00
#
_symmetry.space_group_name_H-M   'P 1'
#
loop_
_entity.id
_entity.type
_entity.pdbx_description
1 polymer ?
#
loop_
_entity_poly.entity_id
_entity_poly.type
_entity_poly.pdbx_seq_one_letter_code
_entity_poly.pdbx_strand_id
1 'polypeptide(L)'
;MFRMKFSFLLLLLYLTGCSLKRLTGNQIPPQADMHIASGIPASDMPCVPIQPSKQSELSIRENIYSEAGSNFSSENFAKLETYYNTYRQQKSRTPSGVWKLWFFYRGIGSNEPSTKNSEENWIKIEQKALRWIKASPKSPAPYIFYSQLLIGRAFHFRGEDVARKVPPEAWKPFHENIELARRVLEESKEIASTDPEWYATMLDIAPLQSWSKEEVRNLLHEALAKEPYYYGTYFNAASYLLPKWSGSFEEVKQFATDATNITRKCEGHSMYARIYWWAIDDNAEFIKELPDA
;
A
#
# COMPACT_ATOMS: atom_id res chain seq x y z
N MET A 1 27.75 -32.96 46.64
CA MET A 1 27.75 -33.45 48.05
C MET A 1 28.37 -32.35 48.90
N PHE A 2 27.71 -31.92 49.99
CA PHE A 2 28.06 -30.80 50.91
C PHE A 2 28.01 -29.37 50.32
N ARG A 3 26.97 -28.54 50.53
CA ARG A 3 26.56 -27.78 51.76
C ARG A 3 27.74 -27.12 52.49
N MET A 4 27.78 -25.78 52.57
CA MET A 4 27.31 -25.05 53.77
C MET A 4 27.33 -23.52 53.59
N LYS A 5 26.35 -22.87 54.22
CA LYS A 5 26.09 -21.42 54.28
C LYS A 5 27.07 -20.71 55.22
N PHE A 6 27.33 -19.41 54.98
CA PHE A 6 27.54 -18.44 56.07
C PHE A 6 26.91 -17.09 55.70
N SER A 7 26.41 -16.43 56.74
CA SER A 7 25.48 -15.30 56.71
C SER A 7 26.10 -14.12 57.45
N PHE A 8 25.58 -12.92 57.16
CA PHE A 8 25.72 -11.63 57.85
C PHE A 8 27.09 -10.91 57.81
N LEU A 9 27.10 -9.70 57.23
CA LEU A 9 27.23 -8.48 58.05
C LEU A 9 26.77 -7.22 57.29
N LEU A 10 25.91 -6.45 57.96
CA LEU A 10 25.47 -5.10 57.63
C LEU A 10 26.64 -4.11 57.81
N LEU A 11 26.86 -3.21 56.87
CA LEU A 11 27.56 -1.94 57.14
C LEU A 11 26.75 -0.78 56.59
N LEU A 12 26.14 -0.02 57.50
CA LEU A 12 25.52 1.28 57.25
C LEU A 12 26.60 2.34 57.16
N LEU A 13 26.70 3.03 56.02
CA LEU A 13 27.40 4.31 55.89
C LEU A 13 26.39 5.35 55.38
N TYR A 14 26.06 6.30 56.26
CA TYR A 14 25.38 7.53 55.93
C TYR A 14 26.40 8.53 55.35
N LEU A 15 26.16 9.01 54.13
CA LEU A 15 26.68 10.28 53.66
C LEU A 15 25.52 11.13 53.14
N THR A 16 25.44 12.32 53.70
CA THR A 16 24.44 13.36 53.50
C THR A 16 24.64 14.07 52.15
N GLY A 17 23.53 14.22 51.41
CA GLY A 17 23.17 15.44 50.70
C GLY A 17 24.04 15.89 49.51
N CYS A 18 23.64 15.48 48.30
CA CYS A 18 23.78 16.34 47.13
C CYS A 18 22.54 16.20 46.23
N SER A 19 21.99 17.36 45.88
CA SER A 19 20.74 17.63 45.18
C SER A 19 20.51 16.76 43.92
N LEU A 20 19.57 15.82 43.98
CA LEU A 20 18.98 15.20 42.79
C LEU A 20 17.97 16.19 42.19
N LYS A 21 18.40 16.96 41.18
CA LYS A 21 17.46 17.66 40.29
C LYS A 21 16.56 16.59 39.66
N ARG A 22 15.29 16.56 40.10
CA ARG A 22 14.19 15.99 39.32
C ARG A 22 14.25 16.63 37.95
N LEU A 23 14.64 15.87 36.94
CA LEU A 23 14.21 16.14 35.58
C LEU A 23 12.69 15.94 35.58
N THR A 24 11.99 17.05 35.79
CA THR A 24 10.56 17.18 35.60
C THR A 24 10.22 16.70 34.20
N GLY A 25 9.17 15.88 34.12
CA GLY A 25 8.88 15.05 32.97
C GLY A 25 8.78 15.83 31.67
N ASN A 26 9.47 15.31 30.65
CA ASN A 26 8.91 15.36 29.32
C ASN A 26 7.67 14.47 29.36
N GLN A 27 6.51 15.09 29.49
CA GLN A 27 5.27 14.47 29.05
C GLN A 27 5.48 14.14 27.57
N ILE A 28 5.70 12.86 27.26
CA ILE A 28 5.40 12.32 25.94
C ILE A 28 3.92 12.70 25.72
N PRO A 29 3.60 13.52 24.70
CA PRO A 29 2.21 13.87 24.46
C PRO A 29 1.43 12.56 24.31
N PRO A 30 0.19 12.47 24.85
CA PRO A 30 -0.59 11.25 24.74
C PRO A 30 -0.66 10.85 23.27
N GLN A 31 -0.35 9.59 22.96
CA GLN A 31 -0.45 8.97 21.62
C GLN A 31 -1.89 8.94 21.05
N ALA A 32 -2.82 9.71 21.63
CA ALA A 32 -4.26 9.58 21.42
C ALA A 32 -4.77 10.14 20.07
N ASP A 33 -4.02 11.01 19.38
CA ASP A 33 -4.52 11.69 18.16
C ASP A 33 -3.61 11.55 16.93
N MET A 34 -2.70 10.57 16.91
CA MET A 34 -1.78 10.39 15.77
C MET A 34 -2.43 9.57 14.64
N HIS A 35 -3.30 10.20 13.86
CA HIS A 35 -3.85 9.62 12.62
C HIS A 35 -2.79 9.56 11.50
N ILE A 36 -2.93 8.64 10.54
CA ILE A 36 -1.88 8.34 9.55
C ILE A 36 -1.56 9.51 8.58
N ALA A 37 -2.47 10.47 8.43
CA ALA A 37 -2.30 11.65 7.57
C ALA A 37 -2.00 12.95 8.35
N SER A 38 -1.91 12.88 9.68
CA SER A 38 -1.74 14.09 10.49
C SER A 38 -0.41 14.79 10.17
N GLY A 39 -0.43 16.13 10.09
CA GLY A 39 0.74 16.93 9.76
C GLY A 39 1.12 16.96 8.28
N ILE A 40 0.39 16.30 7.38
CA ILE A 40 0.56 16.48 5.94
C ILE A 40 -0.13 17.80 5.53
N PRO A 41 0.59 18.78 4.96
CA PRO A 41 0.00 20.04 4.54
C PRO A 41 -0.86 19.87 3.28
N ALA A 42 -1.67 20.89 2.97
CA ALA A 42 -2.28 21.01 1.65
C ALA A 42 -1.18 21.02 0.57
N SER A 43 -1.39 20.26 -0.50
CA SER A 43 -0.42 20.19 -1.58
C SER A 43 -0.51 21.39 -2.50
N ASP A 44 0.65 21.98 -2.78
CA ASP A 44 0.80 23.03 -3.78
C ASP A 44 1.16 22.49 -5.17
N MET A 45 1.35 21.17 -5.32
CA MET A 45 1.69 20.59 -6.62
C MET A 45 0.65 20.92 -7.69
N PRO A 46 1.06 21.19 -8.93
CA PRO A 46 0.13 21.54 -10.00
C PRO A 46 -0.77 20.37 -10.37
N CYS A 47 -2.02 20.68 -10.68
CA CYS A 47 -2.96 19.70 -11.23
C CYS A 47 -2.56 19.36 -12.67
N VAL A 48 -2.66 18.09 -13.05
CA VAL A 48 -2.60 17.68 -14.46
C VAL A 48 -4.01 17.68 -15.01
N PRO A 49 -4.33 18.53 -16.00
CA PRO A 49 -5.69 18.64 -16.53
C PRO A 49 -6.10 17.35 -17.25
N ILE A 50 -7.33 16.91 -16.96
CA ILE A 50 -7.95 15.79 -17.66
C ILE A 50 -8.15 16.19 -19.12
N GLN A 51 -7.60 15.39 -20.04
CA GLN A 51 -7.74 15.64 -21.47
C GLN A 51 -9.15 15.20 -21.95
N PRO A 52 -9.85 16.03 -22.74
CA PRO A 52 -11.11 15.63 -23.35
C PRO A 52 -10.94 14.36 -24.18
N SER A 53 -11.86 13.40 -24.02
CA SER A 53 -11.87 12.17 -24.79
C SER A 53 -13.24 11.96 -25.43
N LYS A 54 -13.24 11.44 -26.66
CA LYS A 54 -14.45 10.96 -27.35
C LYS A 54 -14.82 9.53 -26.95
N GLN A 55 -13.91 8.81 -26.30
CA GLN A 55 -14.15 7.45 -25.80
C GLN A 55 -14.75 7.52 -24.41
N SER A 56 -15.65 6.58 -24.10
CA SER A 56 -16.22 6.44 -22.76
C SER A 56 -15.17 5.98 -21.75
N GLU A 57 -15.43 6.23 -20.47
CA GLU A 57 -14.59 5.74 -19.36
C GLU A 57 -14.32 4.24 -19.45
N LEU A 58 -15.38 3.45 -19.67
CA LEU A 58 -15.29 1.99 -19.75
C LEU A 58 -14.46 1.54 -20.94
N SER A 59 -14.64 2.17 -22.11
CA SER A 59 -13.85 1.84 -23.30
C SER A 59 -12.36 2.13 -23.09
N ILE A 60 -12.02 3.25 -22.44
CA ILE A 60 -10.61 3.58 -22.15
C ILE A 60 -10.00 2.56 -21.19
N ARG A 61 -10.73 2.19 -20.13
CA ARG A 61 -10.27 1.19 -19.16
C ARG A 61 -10.03 -0.16 -19.81
N GLU A 62 -10.98 -0.63 -20.61
CA GLU A 62 -10.88 -1.89 -21.36
C GLU A 62 -9.66 -1.89 -22.29
N ASN A 63 -9.44 -0.79 -23.02
CA ASN A 63 -8.28 -0.65 -23.90
C ASN A 63 -6.97 -0.74 -23.11
N ILE A 64 -6.87 -0.05 -21.96
CA ILE A 64 -5.66 -0.12 -21.11
C ILE A 64 -5.41 -1.54 -20.62
N TYR A 65 -6.45 -2.24 -20.13
CA TYR A 65 -6.33 -3.63 -19.68
C TYR A 65 -5.89 -4.54 -20.81
N SER A 66 -6.55 -4.46 -21.96
CA SER A 66 -6.24 -5.28 -23.12
C SER A 66 -4.81 -5.04 -23.62
N GLU A 67 -4.38 -3.79 -23.71
CA GLU A 67 -3.02 -3.44 -24.14
C GLU A 67 -1.96 -3.92 -23.14
N ALA A 68 -2.17 -3.73 -21.83
CA ALA A 68 -1.25 -4.21 -20.80
C ALA A 68 -1.17 -5.74 -20.79
N GLY A 69 -2.31 -6.42 -20.76
CA GLY A 69 -2.42 -7.87 -20.76
C GLY A 69 -1.82 -8.51 -22.00
N SER A 70 -2.13 -8.00 -23.20
CA SER A 70 -1.61 -8.51 -24.47
C SER A 70 -0.09 -8.36 -24.58
N ASN A 71 0.44 -7.16 -24.29
CA ASN A 71 1.87 -6.90 -24.43
C ASN A 71 2.68 -7.64 -23.37
N PHE A 72 2.18 -7.76 -22.14
CA PHE A 72 2.80 -8.64 -21.15
C PHE A 72 2.76 -10.09 -21.62
N SER A 73 1.61 -10.60 -22.05
CA SER A 73 1.46 -12.02 -22.39
C SER A 73 2.35 -12.47 -23.55
N SER A 74 2.48 -11.63 -24.58
CA SER A 74 3.39 -11.85 -25.71
C SER A 74 4.84 -11.41 -25.46
N GLU A 75 5.19 -11.02 -24.21
CA GLU A 75 6.52 -10.54 -23.81
C GLU A 75 7.04 -9.37 -24.66
N ASN A 76 6.12 -8.56 -25.19
CA ASN A 76 6.44 -7.31 -25.88
C ASN A 76 6.71 -6.20 -24.84
N PHE A 77 7.77 -6.41 -24.04
CA PHE A 77 8.12 -5.50 -22.95
C PHE A 77 8.41 -4.10 -23.45
N ALA A 78 9.00 -3.95 -24.65
CA ALA A 78 9.27 -2.62 -25.22
C ALA A 78 7.98 -1.80 -25.44
N LYS A 79 6.91 -2.44 -25.94
CA LYS A 79 5.62 -1.77 -26.12
C LYS A 79 4.91 -1.54 -24.78
N LEU A 80 4.98 -2.51 -23.86
CA LEU A 80 4.45 -2.39 -22.50
C LEU A 80 5.07 -1.19 -21.77
N GLU A 81 6.41 -1.06 -21.82
CA GLU A 81 7.18 0.06 -21.28
C GLU A 81 6.80 1.41 -21.92
N THR A 82 6.46 1.42 -23.21
CA THR A 82 6.02 2.66 -23.89
C THR A 82 4.71 3.18 -23.30
N TYR A 83 3.73 2.30 -23.08
CA TYR A 83 2.47 2.65 -22.43
C TYR A 83 2.68 3.08 -20.98
N TYR A 84 3.45 2.28 -20.22
CA TYR A 84 3.83 2.59 -18.84
C TYR A 84 4.44 3.99 -18.71
N ASN A 85 5.48 4.29 -19.48
CA ASN A 85 6.19 5.57 -19.42
C ASN A 85 5.26 6.73 -19.77
N THR A 86 4.37 6.56 -20.74
CA THR A 86 3.35 7.56 -21.08
C THR A 86 2.45 7.83 -19.88
N TYR A 87 1.88 6.79 -19.27
CA TYR A 87 0.94 6.93 -18.16
C TYR A 87 1.59 7.53 -16.91
N ARG A 88 2.79 7.09 -16.54
CA ARG A 88 3.52 7.58 -15.37
C ARG A 88 4.04 9.00 -15.56
N GLN A 89 4.73 9.28 -16.67
CA GLN A 89 5.39 10.59 -16.85
C GLN A 89 4.39 11.70 -17.14
N GLN A 90 3.35 11.43 -17.95
CA GLN A 90 2.33 12.42 -18.26
C GLN A 90 1.22 12.49 -17.21
N LYS A 91 1.26 11.62 -16.19
CA LYS A 91 0.22 11.49 -15.17
C LYS A 91 -1.18 11.36 -15.79
N SER A 92 -1.25 10.60 -16.89
CA SER A 92 -2.44 10.55 -17.74
C SER A 92 -3.64 10.05 -16.95
N ARG A 93 -4.79 10.73 -17.11
CA ARG A 93 -6.05 10.37 -16.46
C ARG A 93 -7.08 9.82 -17.46
N THR A 94 -8.00 9.02 -16.97
CA THR A 94 -9.27 8.70 -17.66
C THR A 94 -10.24 9.87 -17.53
N PRO A 95 -11.36 9.91 -18.30
CA PRO A 95 -12.40 10.93 -18.17
C PRO A 95 -12.95 11.09 -16.75
N SER A 96 -13.02 10.02 -15.97
CA SER A 96 -13.41 10.07 -14.56
C SER A 96 -12.33 10.63 -13.64
N GLY A 97 -11.15 10.97 -14.16
CA GLY A 97 -10.03 11.50 -13.40
C GLY A 97 -9.12 10.46 -12.78
N VAL A 98 -9.38 9.15 -12.91
CA VAL A 98 -8.48 8.11 -12.37
C VAL A 98 -7.21 8.00 -13.21
N TRP A 99 -6.06 7.76 -12.58
CA TRP A 99 -4.81 7.57 -13.32
C TRP A 99 -4.89 6.33 -14.21
N LYS A 100 -4.51 6.47 -15.48
CA LYS A 100 -4.37 5.33 -16.39
C LYS A 100 -3.35 4.31 -15.87
N LEU A 101 -2.35 4.78 -15.12
CA LEU A 101 -1.34 3.95 -14.47
C LEU A 101 -1.95 2.88 -13.54
N TRP A 102 -2.98 3.22 -12.78
CA TRP A 102 -3.71 2.29 -11.91
C TRP A 102 -4.35 1.14 -12.70
N PHE A 103 -4.98 1.47 -13.83
CA PHE A 103 -5.57 0.47 -14.71
C PHE A 103 -4.50 -0.33 -15.47
N PHE A 104 -3.36 0.30 -15.81
CA PHE A 104 -2.24 -0.39 -16.44
C PHE A 104 -1.78 -1.57 -15.57
N TYR A 105 -1.47 -1.36 -14.29
CA TYR A 105 -1.02 -2.43 -13.39
C TYR A 105 -2.06 -3.54 -13.23
N ARG A 106 -3.33 -3.17 -13.05
CA ARG A 106 -4.45 -4.14 -12.94
C ARG A 106 -4.71 -4.93 -14.23
N GLY A 107 -4.29 -4.43 -15.38
CA GLY A 107 -4.36 -5.13 -16.66
C GLY A 107 -3.21 -6.10 -16.89
N ILE A 108 -2.08 -5.94 -16.19
CA ILE A 108 -0.94 -6.84 -16.37
C ILE A 108 -1.35 -8.22 -15.89
N GLY A 109 -1.09 -9.24 -16.72
CA GLY A 109 -1.46 -10.62 -16.40
C GLY A 109 -2.92 -10.99 -16.69
N SER A 110 -3.78 -10.06 -17.12
CA SER A 110 -5.20 -10.35 -17.43
C SER A 110 -5.40 -11.40 -18.53
N ASN A 111 -4.42 -11.54 -19.42
CA ASN A 111 -4.44 -12.49 -20.53
C ASN A 111 -3.66 -13.79 -20.21
N GLU A 112 -3.11 -13.91 -19.01
CA GLU A 112 -2.41 -15.13 -18.61
C GLU A 112 -3.41 -16.24 -18.24
N PRO A 113 -3.01 -17.51 -18.42
CA PRO A 113 -3.84 -18.64 -17.97
C PRO A 113 -4.19 -18.53 -16.49
N SER A 114 -5.41 -18.95 -16.13
CA SER A 114 -5.90 -18.92 -14.75
C SER A 114 -4.93 -19.64 -13.80
N THR A 115 -4.55 -18.95 -12.73
CA THR A 115 -3.67 -19.47 -11.69
C THR A 115 -4.42 -20.17 -10.55
N LYS A 116 -5.77 -20.14 -10.57
CA LYS A 116 -6.64 -20.57 -9.45
C LYS A 116 -6.35 -21.98 -8.94
N ASN A 117 -5.89 -22.90 -9.80
CA ASN A 117 -5.58 -24.28 -9.44
C ASN A 117 -4.32 -24.82 -10.16
N SER A 118 -3.37 -23.95 -10.52
CA SER A 118 -2.20 -24.37 -11.30
C SER A 118 -0.93 -23.69 -10.83
N GLU A 119 -0.13 -24.45 -10.08
CA GLU A 119 1.23 -24.07 -9.68
C GLU A 119 2.11 -23.83 -10.92
N GLU A 120 1.91 -24.60 -11.99
CA GLU A 120 2.61 -24.39 -13.25
C GLU A 120 2.32 -23.01 -13.86
N ASN A 121 1.08 -22.56 -13.81
CA ASN A 121 0.71 -21.23 -14.31
C ASN A 121 1.33 -20.12 -13.44
N TRP A 122 1.38 -20.29 -12.11
CA TRP A 122 2.11 -19.38 -11.22
C TRP A 122 3.59 -19.28 -11.57
N ILE A 123 4.26 -20.41 -11.77
CA ILE A 123 5.67 -20.43 -12.18
C ILE A 123 5.84 -19.74 -13.54
N LYS A 124 4.96 -19.98 -14.51
CA LYS A 124 5.04 -19.37 -15.85
C LYS A 124 4.95 -17.84 -15.80
N ILE A 125 3.96 -17.30 -15.07
CA ILE A 125 3.78 -15.84 -14.95
C ILE A 125 4.91 -15.20 -14.14
N GLU A 126 5.40 -15.85 -13.09
CA GLU A 126 6.56 -15.40 -12.31
C GLU A 126 7.81 -15.34 -13.18
N GLN A 127 8.12 -16.40 -13.93
CA GLN A 127 9.27 -16.40 -14.84
C GLN A 127 9.17 -15.31 -15.91
N LYS A 128 7.95 -14.98 -16.35
CA LYS A 128 7.72 -13.88 -17.30
C LYS A 128 7.98 -12.51 -16.65
N ALA A 129 7.53 -12.29 -15.41
CA ALA A 129 7.83 -11.10 -14.64
C ALA A 129 9.36 -10.91 -14.44
N LEU A 130 10.07 -11.99 -14.11
CA LEU A 130 11.53 -11.98 -13.98
C LEU A 130 12.25 -11.67 -15.30
N ARG A 131 11.73 -12.16 -16.44
CA ARG A 131 12.24 -11.79 -17.77
C ARG A 131 12.02 -10.30 -18.07
N TRP A 132 10.89 -9.73 -17.66
CA TRP A 132 10.64 -8.29 -17.80
C TRP A 132 11.61 -7.47 -16.95
N ILE A 133 11.86 -7.84 -15.68
CA ILE A 133 12.89 -7.21 -14.84
C ILE A 133 14.25 -7.23 -15.54
N LYS A 134 14.64 -8.40 -16.09
CA LYS A 134 15.91 -8.54 -16.81
C LYS A 134 15.98 -7.66 -18.07
N ALA A 135 14.87 -7.53 -18.80
CA ALA A 135 14.78 -6.72 -20.01
C ALA A 135 14.72 -5.22 -19.74
N SER A 136 14.25 -4.80 -18.56
CA SER A 136 14.02 -3.40 -18.20
C SER A 136 14.44 -3.09 -16.75
N PRO A 137 15.71 -3.31 -16.36
CA PRO A 137 16.15 -3.26 -14.95
C PRO A 137 16.14 -1.84 -14.35
N LYS A 138 15.98 -0.80 -15.17
CA LYS A 138 15.86 0.60 -14.72
C LYS A 138 14.40 1.09 -14.72
N SER A 139 13.45 0.24 -15.10
CA SER A 139 12.03 0.57 -15.07
C SER A 139 11.43 0.16 -13.72
N PRO A 140 10.66 1.03 -13.05
CA PRO A 140 9.90 0.67 -11.84
C PRO A 140 8.90 -0.47 -12.06
N ALA A 141 8.20 -0.46 -13.20
CA ALA A 141 7.03 -1.29 -13.45
C ALA A 141 7.22 -2.80 -13.25
N PRO A 142 8.27 -3.44 -13.78
CA PRO A 142 8.46 -4.87 -13.60
C PRO A 142 8.67 -5.28 -12.13
N TYR A 143 9.31 -4.46 -11.30
CA TYR A 143 9.50 -4.75 -9.87
C TYR A 143 8.18 -4.66 -9.11
N ILE A 144 7.41 -3.60 -9.37
CA ILE A 144 6.11 -3.38 -8.72
C ILE A 144 5.13 -4.49 -9.12
N PHE A 145 5.06 -4.83 -10.41
CA PHE A 145 4.24 -5.93 -10.88
C PHE A 145 4.64 -7.27 -10.26
N TYR A 146 5.93 -7.56 -10.16
CA TYR A 146 6.38 -8.80 -9.53
C TYR A 146 5.96 -8.88 -8.06
N SER A 147 6.05 -7.79 -7.30
CA SER A 147 5.52 -7.74 -5.93
C SER A 147 4.01 -7.93 -5.86
N GLN A 148 3.23 -7.31 -6.76
CA GLN A 148 1.78 -7.52 -6.83
C GLN A 148 1.43 -8.97 -7.18
N LEU A 149 2.21 -9.60 -8.06
CA LEU A 149 2.07 -11.02 -8.40
C LEU A 149 2.30 -11.92 -7.19
N LEU A 150 3.33 -11.64 -6.38
CA LEU A 150 3.63 -12.36 -5.15
C LEU A 150 2.53 -12.20 -4.09
N ILE A 151 1.95 -11.00 -3.96
CA ILE A 151 0.77 -10.78 -3.11
C ILE A 151 -0.40 -11.65 -3.59
N GLY A 152 -0.68 -11.66 -4.90
CA GLY A 152 -1.70 -12.53 -5.48
C GLY A 152 -1.45 -14.02 -5.19
N ARG A 153 -0.19 -14.46 -5.26
CA ARG A 153 0.21 -15.84 -4.94
C ARG A 153 0.03 -16.16 -3.46
N ALA A 154 0.32 -15.22 -2.58
CA ALA A 154 0.06 -15.37 -1.14
C ALA A 154 -1.42 -15.65 -0.89
N PHE A 155 -2.33 -14.85 -1.48
CA PHE A 155 -3.77 -15.05 -1.34
C PHE A 155 -4.26 -16.35 -1.99
N HIS A 156 -3.62 -16.82 -3.06
CA HIS A 156 -3.91 -18.15 -3.61
C HIS A 156 -3.66 -19.27 -2.59
N PHE A 157 -2.54 -19.21 -1.85
CA PHE A 157 -2.26 -20.20 -0.80
C PHE A 157 -3.21 -20.07 0.39
N ARG A 158 -3.46 -18.85 0.87
CA ARG A 158 -4.33 -18.57 2.02
C ARG A 158 -5.80 -18.93 1.75
N GLY A 159 -6.25 -18.72 0.52
CA GLY A 159 -7.66 -18.75 0.14
C GLY A 159 -8.41 -17.47 0.54
N GLU A 160 -9.68 -17.41 0.13
CA GLU A 160 -10.57 -16.25 0.31
C GLU A 160 -11.37 -16.29 1.63
N ASP A 161 -11.18 -17.34 2.44
CA ASP A 161 -11.90 -17.51 3.69
C ASP A 161 -11.44 -16.53 4.78
N VAL A 162 -12.34 -16.27 5.74
CA VAL A 162 -12.01 -15.48 6.93
C VAL A 162 -10.89 -16.15 7.73
N ALA A 163 -10.01 -15.37 8.36
CA ALA A 163 -8.77 -15.85 8.98
C ALA A 163 -8.96 -17.09 9.90
N ARG A 164 -10.05 -17.13 10.68
CA ARG A 164 -10.37 -18.26 11.59
C ARG A 164 -10.69 -19.59 10.89
N LYS A 165 -10.94 -19.58 9.59
CA LYS A 165 -11.23 -20.76 8.76
C LYS A 165 -10.06 -21.16 7.87
N VAL A 166 -9.00 -20.35 7.81
CA VAL A 166 -7.81 -20.63 7.01
C VAL A 166 -7.02 -21.78 7.66
N PRO A 167 -6.69 -22.85 6.92
CA PRO A 167 -5.87 -23.95 7.44
C PRO A 167 -4.48 -23.46 7.92
N PRO A 168 -3.93 -23.99 9.03
CA PRO A 168 -2.61 -23.60 9.54
C PRO A 168 -1.48 -23.67 8.51
N GLU A 169 -1.51 -24.69 7.64
CA GLU A 169 -0.51 -24.93 6.59
C GLU A 169 -0.50 -23.86 5.49
N ALA A 170 -1.60 -23.14 5.30
CA ALA A 170 -1.73 -22.09 4.29
C ALA A 170 -1.01 -20.79 4.68
N TRP A 171 -0.78 -20.56 5.99
CA TRP A 171 -0.19 -19.33 6.49
C TRP A 171 1.30 -19.19 6.19
N LYS A 172 2.06 -20.29 6.26
CA LYS A 172 3.50 -20.25 5.98
C LYS A 172 3.79 -19.73 4.56
N PRO A 173 3.27 -20.35 3.48
CA PRO A 173 3.52 -19.84 2.12
C PRO A 173 2.87 -18.47 1.87
N PHE A 174 1.76 -18.13 2.54
CA PHE A 174 1.22 -16.77 2.52
C PHE A 174 2.26 -15.76 3.01
N HIS A 175 2.79 -15.93 4.23
CA HIS A 175 3.77 -15.01 4.79
C HIS A 175 5.07 -14.98 4.00
N GLU A 176 5.58 -16.12 3.52
CA GLU A 176 6.79 -16.17 2.70
C GLU A 176 6.66 -15.34 1.42
N ASN A 177 5.50 -15.38 0.76
CA ASN A 177 5.24 -14.57 -0.44
C ASN A 177 5.08 -13.08 -0.11
N ILE A 178 4.42 -12.71 0.99
CA ILE A 178 4.29 -11.31 1.42
C ILE A 178 5.66 -10.72 1.79
N GLU A 179 6.50 -11.46 2.52
CA GLU A 179 7.87 -11.03 2.83
C GLU A 179 8.71 -10.85 1.56
N LEU A 180 8.59 -11.76 0.59
CA LEU A 180 9.28 -11.62 -0.68
C LEU A 180 8.78 -10.42 -1.49
N ALA A 181 7.46 -10.18 -1.52
CA ALA A 181 6.87 -9.02 -2.19
C ALA A 181 7.42 -7.70 -1.62
N ARG A 182 7.49 -7.59 -0.29
CA ARG A 182 8.10 -6.45 0.39
C ARG A 182 9.57 -6.31 0.05
N ARG A 183 10.35 -7.39 0.14
CA ARG A 183 11.79 -7.37 -0.14
C ARG A 183 12.08 -6.87 -1.54
N VAL A 184 11.32 -7.33 -2.55
CA VAL A 184 11.46 -6.85 -3.94
C VAL A 184 11.25 -5.34 -4.04
N LEU A 185 10.26 -4.78 -3.33
CA LEU A 185 10.02 -3.33 -3.32
C LEU A 185 11.13 -2.57 -2.58
N GLU A 186 11.59 -3.07 -1.43
CA GLU A 186 12.66 -2.43 -0.65
C GLU A 186 14.00 -2.45 -1.39
N GLU A 187 14.39 -3.59 -1.97
CA GLU A 187 15.63 -3.72 -2.75
C GLU A 187 15.61 -2.91 -4.04
N SER A 188 14.42 -2.68 -4.62
CA SER A 188 14.26 -1.84 -5.82
C SER A 188 13.94 -0.38 -5.51
N LYS A 189 13.87 0.05 -4.25
CA LYS A 189 13.36 1.38 -3.84
C LYS A 189 14.03 2.54 -4.58
N GLU A 190 15.35 2.50 -4.76
CA GLU A 190 16.13 3.53 -5.47
C GLU A 190 15.65 3.77 -6.91
N ILE A 191 15.09 2.76 -7.55
CA ILE A 191 14.57 2.81 -8.92
C ILE A 191 13.04 2.97 -8.87
N ALA A 192 12.39 2.06 -8.17
CA ALA A 192 10.96 1.84 -8.25
C ALA A 192 10.12 2.87 -7.50
N SER A 193 10.65 3.51 -6.44
CA SER A 193 9.93 4.55 -5.68
C SER A 193 9.74 5.88 -6.43
N THR A 194 10.14 5.94 -7.69
CA THR A 194 9.78 7.03 -8.61
C THR A 194 8.37 6.86 -9.18
N ASP A 195 7.81 5.65 -9.13
CA ASP A 195 6.42 5.36 -9.47
C ASP A 195 5.55 5.39 -8.19
N PRO A 196 4.45 6.17 -8.15
CA PRO A 196 3.58 6.21 -6.98
C PRO A 196 2.91 4.86 -6.65
N GLU A 197 2.79 3.93 -7.61
CA GLU A 197 2.27 2.58 -7.36
C GLU A 197 3.20 1.77 -6.44
N TRP A 198 4.49 2.10 -6.36
CA TRP A 198 5.40 1.50 -5.38
C TRP A 198 4.89 1.72 -3.95
N TYR A 199 4.49 2.96 -3.63
CA TYR A 199 3.93 3.31 -2.33
C TYR A 199 2.57 2.68 -2.09
N ALA A 200 1.71 2.67 -3.12
CA ALA A 200 0.42 2.00 -3.02
C ALA A 200 0.59 0.50 -2.72
N THR A 201 1.52 -0.18 -3.40
CA THR A 201 1.80 -1.60 -3.18
C THR A 201 2.41 -1.86 -1.79
N MET A 202 3.29 -0.99 -1.29
CA MET A 202 3.77 -1.07 0.09
C MET A 202 2.64 -0.88 1.12
N LEU A 203 1.69 0.02 0.85
CA LEU A 203 0.49 0.21 1.69
C LEU A 203 -0.46 -1.00 1.65
N ASP A 204 -0.49 -1.75 0.55
CA ASP A 204 -1.24 -3.01 0.43
C ASP A 204 -0.62 -4.12 1.29
N ILE A 205 0.71 -4.14 1.42
CA ILE A 205 1.46 -5.07 2.26
C ILE A 205 1.30 -4.75 3.75
N ALA A 206 1.21 -3.47 4.11
CA ALA A 206 1.17 -3.00 5.50
C ALA A 206 0.17 -3.74 6.40
N PRO A 207 -1.12 -3.91 6.05
CA PRO A 207 -2.06 -4.67 6.88
C PRO A 207 -1.72 -6.17 6.94
N LEU A 208 -1.16 -6.75 5.87
CA LEU A 208 -0.80 -8.17 5.79
C LEU A 208 0.38 -8.54 6.68
N GLN A 209 1.20 -7.54 7.05
CA GLN A 209 2.32 -7.64 7.98
C GLN A 209 2.05 -6.94 9.31
N SER A 210 0.82 -6.48 9.57
CA SER A 210 0.45 -5.79 10.81
C SER A 210 1.35 -4.58 11.14
N TRP A 211 1.71 -3.79 10.13
CA TRP A 211 2.47 -2.56 10.35
C TRP A 211 1.76 -1.63 11.32
N SER A 212 2.53 -0.92 12.11
CA SER A 212 2.04 0.13 13.00
C SER A 212 1.53 1.34 12.22
N LYS A 213 0.64 2.13 12.85
CA LYS A 213 0.16 3.40 12.28
C LYS A 213 1.30 4.39 12.02
N GLU A 214 2.38 4.32 12.79
CA GLU A 214 3.57 5.16 12.60
C GLU A 214 4.34 4.77 11.32
N GLU A 215 4.54 3.48 11.07
CA GLU A 215 5.16 3.00 9.83
C GLU A 215 4.34 3.38 8.60
N VAL A 216 3.02 3.20 8.65
CA VAL A 216 2.09 3.59 7.58
C VAL A 216 2.10 5.10 7.38
N ARG A 217 2.10 5.89 8.45
CA ARG A 217 2.22 7.35 8.40
C ARG A 217 3.50 7.77 7.69
N ASN A 218 4.64 7.25 8.07
CA ASN A 218 5.93 7.62 7.46
C ASN A 218 5.95 7.32 5.97
N LEU A 219 5.44 6.14 5.56
CA LEU A 219 5.31 5.77 4.16
C LEU A 219 4.35 6.69 3.39
N LEU A 220 3.19 7.01 3.99
CA LEU A 220 2.19 7.89 3.38
C LEU A 220 2.73 9.31 3.21
N HIS A 221 3.46 9.83 4.19
CA HIS A 221 4.10 11.14 4.09
C HIS A 221 5.10 11.18 2.93
N GLU A 222 5.93 10.14 2.78
CA GLU A 222 6.88 10.04 1.66
C GLU A 222 6.13 9.98 0.31
N ALA A 223 5.05 9.19 0.24
CA ALA A 223 4.24 9.04 -0.96
C ALA A 223 3.58 10.36 -1.40
N LEU A 224 2.91 11.04 -0.47
CA LEU A 224 2.15 12.27 -0.77
C LEU A 224 3.06 13.48 -0.98
N ALA A 225 4.28 13.47 -0.45
CA ALA A 225 5.30 14.45 -0.80
C ALA A 225 5.78 14.33 -2.25
N LYS A 226 5.73 13.12 -2.84
CA LYS A 226 6.14 12.87 -4.23
C LYS A 226 4.98 12.97 -5.22
N GLU A 227 3.84 12.37 -4.91
CA GLU A 227 2.68 12.33 -5.80
C GLU A 227 1.35 12.45 -5.01
N PRO A 228 0.97 13.66 -4.62
CA PRO A 228 -0.18 13.93 -3.74
C PRO A 228 -1.54 13.63 -4.38
N TYR A 229 -1.61 13.42 -5.69
CA TYR A 229 -2.86 13.20 -6.40
C TYR A 229 -2.99 11.79 -6.98
N TYR A 230 -2.13 10.84 -6.58
CA TYR A 230 -2.25 9.45 -6.98
C TYR A 230 -3.28 8.71 -6.12
N TYR A 231 -4.40 8.32 -6.72
CA TYR A 231 -5.53 7.76 -5.99
C TYR A 231 -5.20 6.43 -5.30
N GLY A 232 -4.35 5.59 -5.91
CA GLY A 232 -3.98 4.29 -5.35
C GLY A 232 -3.37 4.37 -3.96
N THR A 233 -2.59 5.41 -3.68
CA THR A 233 -2.02 5.66 -2.36
C THR A 233 -3.12 5.89 -1.31
N TYR A 234 -4.14 6.70 -1.64
CA TYR A 234 -5.25 6.95 -0.74
C TYR A 234 -6.14 5.72 -0.56
N PHE A 235 -6.39 4.97 -1.63
CA PHE A 235 -7.22 3.78 -1.59
C PHE A 235 -6.61 2.71 -0.68
N ASN A 236 -5.33 2.41 -0.84
CA ASN A 236 -4.68 1.39 -0.03
C ASN A 236 -4.48 1.86 1.42
N ALA A 237 -4.22 3.15 1.65
CA ALA A 237 -4.22 3.73 3.00
C ALA A 237 -5.61 3.66 3.67
N ALA A 238 -6.69 3.91 2.93
CA ALA A 238 -8.05 3.76 3.44
C ALA A 238 -8.38 2.30 3.76
N SER A 239 -7.96 1.35 2.92
CA SER A 239 -8.10 -0.08 3.20
C SER A 239 -7.40 -0.50 4.49
N TYR A 240 -6.18 0.00 4.76
CA TYR A 240 -5.47 -0.25 6.02
C TYR A 240 -6.28 0.21 7.25
N LEU A 241 -7.06 1.29 7.13
CA LEU A 241 -7.89 1.84 8.21
C LEU A 241 -9.24 1.14 8.38
N LEU A 242 -9.56 0.12 7.59
CA LEU A 242 -10.83 -0.59 7.70
C LEU A 242 -10.89 -1.47 8.97
N PRO A 243 -12.09 -1.70 9.54
CA PRO A 243 -12.27 -2.56 10.72
C PRO A 243 -11.70 -3.97 10.58
N LYS A 244 -11.71 -4.54 9.36
CA LYS A 244 -11.12 -5.86 9.07
C LYS A 244 -9.61 -5.93 9.32
N TRP A 245 -8.95 -4.78 9.45
CA TRP A 245 -7.51 -4.62 9.70
C TRP A 245 -7.22 -3.85 11.00
N SER A 246 -8.11 -3.93 11.99
CA SER A 246 -8.00 -3.25 13.29
C SER A 246 -8.06 -1.71 13.24
N GLY A 247 -8.48 -1.14 12.11
CA GLY A 247 -8.88 0.27 12.04
C GLY A 247 -10.33 0.48 12.47
N SER A 248 -10.93 1.58 12.05
CA SER A 248 -12.30 1.95 12.41
C SER A 248 -12.94 2.89 11.39
N PHE A 249 -14.27 2.97 11.42
CA PHE A 249 -15.03 3.91 10.58
C PHE A 249 -14.60 5.36 10.80
N GLU A 250 -14.42 5.77 12.06
CA GLU A 250 -13.98 7.14 12.39
C GLU A 250 -12.58 7.44 11.85
N GLU A 251 -11.69 6.45 11.79
CA GLU A 251 -10.38 6.64 11.17
C GLU A 251 -10.47 6.83 9.67
N VAL A 252 -11.32 6.07 8.96
CA VAL A 252 -11.55 6.28 7.53
C VAL A 252 -12.17 7.65 7.28
N LYS A 253 -13.14 8.07 8.09
CA LYS A 253 -13.77 9.39 8.01
C LYS A 253 -12.77 10.53 8.24
N GLN A 254 -11.94 10.41 9.26
CA GLN A 254 -10.89 11.38 9.54
C GLN A 254 -9.90 11.43 8.37
N PHE A 255 -9.48 10.27 7.85
CA PHE A 255 -8.59 10.19 6.71
C PHE A 255 -9.18 10.80 5.43
N ALA A 256 -10.47 10.59 5.15
CA ALA A 256 -11.16 11.21 4.03
C ALA A 256 -11.23 12.75 4.15
N THR A 257 -11.38 13.25 5.38
CA THR A 257 -11.35 14.68 5.68
C THR A 257 -9.95 15.26 5.48
N ASP A 258 -8.92 14.58 5.97
CA ASP A 258 -7.52 14.96 5.77
C ASP A 258 -7.16 14.96 4.28
N ALA A 259 -7.55 13.92 3.54
CA ALA A 259 -7.32 13.81 2.11
C ALA A 259 -7.99 14.94 1.31
N THR A 260 -9.18 15.40 1.74
CA THR A 260 -9.85 16.57 1.15
C THR A 260 -9.02 17.84 1.31
N ASN A 261 -8.39 18.02 2.48
CA ASN A 261 -7.52 19.15 2.75
C ASN A 261 -6.19 19.06 1.99
N ILE A 262 -5.55 17.89 2.01
CA ILE A 262 -4.29 17.62 1.31
C ILE A 262 -4.46 17.89 -0.18
N THR A 263 -5.58 17.45 -0.77
CA THR A 263 -5.82 17.51 -2.21
C THR A 263 -6.67 18.70 -2.66
N ARG A 264 -6.94 19.67 -1.77
CA ARG A 264 -7.88 20.79 -1.98
C ARG A 264 -7.73 21.50 -3.32
N LYS A 265 -6.50 21.64 -3.80
CA LYS A 265 -6.17 22.33 -5.05
C LYS A 265 -6.72 21.65 -6.31
N CYS A 266 -6.77 20.32 -6.32
CA CYS A 266 -7.07 19.56 -7.55
C CYS A 266 -8.27 18.61 -7.41
N GLU A 267 -8.44 17.99 -6.24
CA GLU A 267 -9.46 16.95 -6.03
C GLU A 267 -10.49 17.42 -4.98
N GLY A 268 -10.01 17.95 -3.85
CA GLY A 268 -10.86 18.45 -2.76
C GLY A 268 -11.91 17.43 -2.34
N HIS A 269 -13.18 17.85 -2.31
CA HIS A 269 -14.29 16.99 -1.88
C HIS A 269 -14.50 15.76 -2.78
N SER A 270 -13.99 15.75 -4.01
CA SER A 270 -14.06 14.54 -4.85
C SER A 270 -13.27 13.40 -4.23
N MET A 271 -12.17 13.71 -3.51
CA MET A 271 -11.35 12.70 -2.82
C MET A 271 -12.10 12.06 -1.67
N TYR A 272 -12.90 12.83 -0.93
CA TYR A 272 -13.78 12.30 0.13
C TYR A 272 -14.69 11.20 -0.43
N ALA A 273 -15.44 11.50 -1.49
CA ALA A 273 -16.37 10.56 -2.10
C ALA A 273 -15.66 9.31 -2.64
N ARG A 274 -14.46 9.45 -3.23
CA ARG A 274 -13.68 8.33 -3.75
C ARG A 274 -13.17 7.40 -2.66
N ILE A 275 -12.72 7.94 -1.53
CA ILE A 275 -12.28 7.14 -0.38
C ILE A 275 -13.43 6.33 0.18
N TYR A 276 -14.61 6.93 0.34
CA TYR A 276 -15.81 6.21 0.79
C TYR A 276 -16.27 5.14 -0.21
N TRP A 277 -16.29 5.48 -1.52
CA TRP A 277 -16.60 4.50 -2.56
C TRP A 277 -15.66 3.30 -2.51
N TRP A 278 -14.35 3.53 -2.36
CA TRP A 278 -13.34 2.49 -2.23
C TRP A 278 -13.53 1.66 -0.95
N ALA A 279 -13.74 2.31 0.20
CA ALA A 279 -13.96 1.64 1.48
C ALA A 279 -15.17 0.70 1.45
N ILE A 280 -16.24 1.11 0.76
CA ILE A 280 -17.45 0.31 0.53
C ILE A 280 -17.16 -0.88 -0.40
N ASP A 281 -16.42 -0.67 -1.49
CA ASP A 281 -16.05 -1.73 -2.42
C ASP A 281 -15.17 -2.80 -1.75
N ASP A 282 -14.19 -2.37 -0.95
CA ASP A 282 -13.24 -3.25 -0.24
C ASP A 282 -13.86 -3.93 0.99
N ASN A 283 -14.88 -3.33 1.60
CA ASN A 283 -15.64 -3.94 2.68
C ASN A 283 -17.12 -3.53 2.59
N ALA A 284 -17.94 -4.34 1.95
CA ALA A 284 -19.36 -4.05 1.76
C ALA A 284 -20.14 -3.79 3.07
N GLU A 285 -19.69 -4.34 4.21
CA GLU A 285 -20.31 -4.07 5.51
C GLU A 285 -20.13 -2.63 5.97
N PHE A 286 -19.15 -1.92 5.43
CA PHE A 286 -18.89 -0.50 5.70
C PHE A 286 -20.09 0.39 5.37
N ILE A 287 -20.98 -0.01 4.45
CA ILE A 287 -22.23 0.71 4.15
C ILE A 287 -23.12 0.85 5.39
N LYS A 288 -23.17 -0.15 6.27
CA LYS A 288 -24.10 -0.19 7.42
C LYS A 288 -23.74 0.83 8.50
N GLU A 289 -22.50 1.32 8.50
CA GLU A 289 -21.96 2.27 9.47
C GLU A 289 -22.05 3.72 8.96
N LEU A 290 -22.51 3.94 7.72
CA LEU A 290 -22.76 5.28 7.23
C LEU A 290 -23.99 5.85 7.94
N PRO A 291 -23.92 7.07 8.49
CA PRO A 291 -25.12 7.74 8.99
C PRO A 291 -26.14 7.86 7.86
N ASP A 292 -27.43 7.72 8.16
CA ASP A 292 -28.51 7.90 7.20
C ASP A 292 -28.31 9.22 6.44
N ALA A 293 -28.07 9.10 5.12
CA ALA A 293 -27.77 10.21 4.24
C ALA A 293 -29.01 11.06 3.90
#